data_AF-X1F242-F1
#
_entry.id   AF-X1F242-F1
#
_cell.length_a   1.000
_cell.length_b   1.000
_cell.length_c   1.000
_cell.angle_alpha   90.00
_cell.angle_beta   90.00
_cell.angle_gamma   90.00
#
_symmetry.space_group_name_H-M   'P 1'
#
loop_
_entity.id
_entity.type
_entity.pdbx_description
1 polymer ?
#
loop_
_entity_poly.entity_id
_entity_poly.type
_entity_poly.pdbx_seq_one_letter_code
_entity_poly.pdbx_strand_id
1 'polypeptide(L)'
;FIAKHLPDPFYLEGDTRISIRDAIFREVASNILIHREYINPFPAKLIIERGQVRTENSNKPHGFGLINPANFTPYPKNPVMARFFRQIGRADELGSGVRNLMKYGKAYGGSDPELVEGDIFRIVVKCPDFSANEEDRKVPGKAAAHQRLESRLESRLESRLAARVMLLVKDFEAGKAQLATGLGHKTVSGELHKQIRRMLDLELIEMTIPEKPNSRLQKYRLTDAGKHLLRSMQA
;
A
#
# COMPACT_ATOMS: atom_id res chain seq x y z
N PHE A 1 -13.25 2.08 -18.88
CA PHE A 1 -11.95 1.51 -18.47
C PHE A 1 -12.08 0.75 -17.14
N ILE A 2 -12.35 1.43 -16.02
CA ILE A 2 -12.56 0.79 -14.69
C ILE A 2 -13.52 -0.40 -14.75
N ALA A 3 -14.72 -0.21 -15.28
CA ALA A 3 -15.73 -1.27 -15.33
C ALA A 3 -15.31 -2.53 -16.11
N LYS A 4 -14.38 -2.38 -17.05
CA LYS A 4 -13.84 -3.49 -17.86
C LYS A 4 -12.77 -4.29 -17.12
N HIS A 5 -12.05 -3.65 -16.20
CA HIS A 5 -10.83 -4.21 -15.60
C HIS A 5 -10.94 -4.49 -14.10
N LEU A 6 -12.01 -4.01 -13.45
CA LEU A 6 -12.19 -4.13 -12.01
C LEU A 6 -13.56 -4.70 -11.66
N PRO A 7 -13.60 -5.63 -10.68
CA PRO A 7 -14.82 -6.26 -10.21
C PRO A 7 -15.71 -5.25 -9.50
N ASP A 8 -17.02 -5.50 -9.54
CA ASP A 8 -18.00 -4.73 -8.76
C ASP A 8 -18.66 -5.67 -7.73
N PRO A 9 -18.08 -5.79 -6.53
CA PRO A 9 -18.60 -6.66 -5.49
C PRO A 9 -19.97 -6.16 -5.02
N PHE A 10 -20.82 -7.09 -4.62
CA PHE A 10 -22.10 -6.75 -4.01
C PHE A 10 -21.88 -6.00 -2.70
N TYR A 11 -22.50 -4.83 -2.58
CA TYR A 11 -22.45 -4.01 -1.38
C TYR A 11 -23.80 -3.32 -1.17
N LEU A 12 -24.26 -3.30 0.08
CA LEU A 12 -25.49 -2.66 0.52
C LEU A 12 -25.17 -1.47 1.43
N GLU A 13 -25.87 -0.36 1.18
CA GLU A 13 -25.92 0.78 2.08
C GLU A 13 -27.36 0.95 2.55
N GLY A 14 -27.64 0.51 3.78
CA GLY A 14 -29.00 0.25 4.23
C GLY A 14 -29.62 -0.85 3.38
N ASP A 15 -30.78 -0.56 2.78
CA ASP A 15 -31.52 -1.49 1.91
C ASP A 15 -31.20 -1.32 0.42
N THR A 16 -30.32 -0.38 0.08
CA THR A 16 -30.00 -0.04 -1.32
C THR A 16 -28.69 -0.68 -1.76
N ARG A 17 -28.71 -1.37 -2.89
CA ARG A 17 -27.49 -1.83 -3.57
C ARG A 17 -26.78 -0.67 -4.23
N ILE A 18 -25.50 -0.51 -3.94
CA ILE A 18 -24.64 0.51 -4.54
C ILE A 18 -23.41 -0.12 -5.19
N SER A 19 -22.94 0.48 -6.29
CA SER A 19 -21.65 0.12 -6.88
C SER A 19 -20.55 0.89 -6.16
N ILE A 20 -19.92 0.26 -5.17
CA ILE A 20 -18.81 0.90 -4.45
C ILE A 20 -17.60 1.12 -5.37
N ARG A 21 -17.40 0.26 -6.38
CA ARG A 21 -16.37 0.46 -7.41
C ARG A 21 -16.59 1.79 -8.11
N ASP A 22 -17.79 2.02 -8.63
CA ASP A 22 -18.07 3.22 -9.42
C ASP A 22 -18.08 4.48 -8.55
N ALA A 23 -18.55 4.38 -7.31
CA ALA A 23 -18.48 5.47 -6.34
C ALA A 23 -17.03 5.91 -6.07
N ILE A 24 -16.15 4.95 -5.77
CA ILE A 24 -14.71 5.18 -5.53
C ILE A 24 -14.04 5.80 -6.75
N PHE A 25 -14.17 5.16 -7.91
CA PHE A 25 -13.37 5.58 -9.07
C PHE A 25 -13.89 6.83 -9.76
N ARG A 26 -15.18 7.17 -9.57
CA ARG A 26 -15.71 8.49 -9.92
C ARG A 26 -15.03 9.58 -9.08
N GLU A 27 -14.93 9.37 -7.78
CA GLU A 27 -14.27 10.32 -6.87
C GLU A 27 -12.78 10.45 -7.18
N VAL A 28 -12.09 9.33 -7.42
CA VAL A 28 -10.68 9.33 -7.85
C VAL A 28 -10.49 10.11 -9.15
N ALA A 29 -11.34 9.91 -10.15
CA ALA A 29 -11.25 10.63 -11.41
C ALA A 29 -11.46 12.14 -11.24
N SER A 30 -12.47 12.54 -10.46
CA SER A 30 -12.73 13.95 -10.15
C SER A 30 -11.56 14.59 -9.39
N ASN A 31 -10.99 13.90 -8.41
CA ASN A 31 -9.86 14.41 -7.63
C ASN A 31 -8.61 14.61 -8.48
N ILE A 32 -8.30 13.69 -9.41
CA ILE A 32 -7.19 13.89 -10.36
C ILE A 32 -7.42 15.15 -11.20
N LEU A 33 -8.62 15.34 -11.75
CA LEU A 33 -8.89 16.49 -12.63
C LEU A 33 -8.89 17.82 -11.86
N ILE A 34 -9.44 17.85 -10.65
CA ILE A 34 -9.52 19.05 -9.81
C ILE A 34 -8.13 19.44 -9.26
N HIS A 35 -7.28 18.48 -8.92
CA HIS A 35 -5.99 18.75 -8.29
C HIS A 35 -4.78 18.68 -9.25
N ARG A 36 -5.02 18.55 -10.56
CA ARG A 36 -3.95 18.54 -11.57
C ARG A 36 -3.29 19.90 -11.74
N GLU A 37 -1.97 19.90 -11.90
CA GLU A 37 -1.23 21.05 -12.42
C GLU A 37 -1.20 20.99 -13.95
N TYR A 38 -2.07 21.78 -14.61
CA TYR A 38 -2.25 21.74 -16.07
C TYR A 38 -1.11 22.39 -16.88
N ILE A 39 -0.29 23.23 -16.25
CA ILE A 39 0.88 23.83 -16.89
C ILE A 39 2.00 22.79 -17.06
N ASN A 40 2.03 21.79 -16.19
CA ASN A 40 3.05 20.76 -16.19
C ASN A 40 2.71 19.66 -17.22
N PRO A 41 3.63 19.30 -18.13
CA PRO A 41 3.38 18.31 -19.18
C PRO A 41 3.29 16.87 -18.65
N PHE A 42 3.63 16.61 -17.39
CA PHE A 42 3.52 15.28 -16.81
C PHE A 42 2.06 14.76 -16.94
N PRO A 43 1.86 13.61 -17.57
CA PRO A 43 0.53 13.12 -17.88
C PRO A 43 -0.17 12.59 -16.62
N ALA A 44 -1.47 12.83 -16.52
CA ALA A 44 -2.30 12.16 -15.53
C ALA A 44 -2.43 10.67 -15.90
N LYS A 45 -2.13 9.78 -14.96
CA LYS A 45 -2.18 8.32 -15.16
C LYS A 45 -3.15 7.68 -14.18
N LEU A 46 -3.87 6.68 -14.67
CA LEU A 46 -4.60 5.71 -13.86
C LEU A 46 -4.08 4.33 -14.24
N ILE A 47 -3.46 3.66 -13.28
CA ILE A 47 -2.73 2.41 -13.46
C ILE A 47 -3.44 1.35 -12.64
N ILE A 48 -3.85 0.27 -13.29
CA ILE A 48 -4.45 -0.91 -12.64
C ILE A 48 -3.35 -1.96 -12.55
N GLU A 49 -3.00 -2.34 -11.33
CA GLU A 49 -2.02 -3.38 -11.01
C GLU A 49 -2.75 -4.51 -10.27
N ARG A 50 -2.07 -5.66 -10.05
CA ARG A 50 -2.65 -6.71 -9.21
C ARG A 50 -2.84 -6.18 -7.79
N GLY A 51 -4.06 -6.35 -7.27
CA GLY A 51 -4.44 -5.97 -5.91
C GLY A 51 -4.63 -4.47 -5.66
N GLN A 52 -4.44 -3.61 -6.66
CA GLN A 52 -4.57 -2.16 -6.46
C GLN A 52 -4.75 -1.33 -7.74
N VAL A 53 -5.31 -0.15 -7.58
CA VAL A 53 -5.27 0.95 -8.55
C VAL A 53 -4.43 2.08 -7.98
N ARG A 54 -3.54 2.61 -8.80
CA ARG A 54 -2.69 3.76 -8.47
C ARG A 54 -2.89 4.87 -9.50
N THR A 55 -2.90 6.10 -9.03
CA THR A 55 -2.96 7.28 -9.89
C THR A 55 -1.71 8.12 -9.71
N GLU A 56 -1.33 8.83 -10.76
CA GLU A 56 -0.21 9.77 -10.75
C GLU A 56 -0.64 11.04 -11.48
N ASN A 57 -0.45 12.18 -10.84
CA ASN A 57 -0.83 13.46 -11.41
C ASN A 57 0.20 14.52 -11.06
N SER A 58 0.52 15.39 -12.01
CA SER A 58 1.30 16.59 -11.72
C SER A 58 0.58 17.43 -10.67
N ASN A 59 1.35 18.03 -9.78
CA ASN A 59 0.78 18.67 -8.61
C ASN A 59 1.65 19.85 -8.17
N LYS A 60 0.99 20.93 -7.74
CA LYS A 60 1.62 22.00 -6.96
C LYS A 60 1.35 21.76 -5.48
N PRO A 61 2.24 21.07 -4.74
CA PRO A 61 1.94 20.62 -3.37
C PRO A 61 1.72 21.78 -2.40
N HIS A 62 0.78 21.61 -1.47
CA HIS A 62 0.60 22.48 -0.30
C HIS A 62 1.14 21.85 0.98
N GLY A 63 1.69 20.64 0.86
CA GLY A 63 2.30 19.84 1.90
C GLY A 63 2.92 18.59 1.26
N PHE A 64 3.56 17.76 2.07
CA PHE A 64 4.19 16.53 1.62
C PHE A 64 3.78 15.35 2.50
N GLY A 65 3.69 14.17 1.90
CA GLY A 65 3.41 12.91 2.59
C GLY A 65 1.95 12.49 2.55
N LEU A 66 1.59 11.55 3.42
CA LEU A 66 0.24 11.01 3.50
C LEU A 66 -0.76 12.07 4.00
N ILE A 67 -1.84 12.28 3.25
CA ILE A 67 -2.95 13.14 3.65
C ILE A 67 -3.72 12.41 4.75
N ASN A 68 -3.76 12.99 5.95
CA ASN A 68 -4.57 12.49 7.04
C ASN A 68 -6.04 12.95 6.86
N PRO A 69 -7.00 12.04 6.60
CA PRO A 69 -8.40 12.41 6.38
C PRO A 69 -9.06 13.11 7.58
N ALA A 70 -8.58 12.87 8.80
CA ALA A 70 -9.14 13.45 10.02
C ALA A 70 -8.75 14.92 10.21
N ASN A 71 -7.56 15.32 9.72
CA ASN A 71 -7.00 16.67 9.91
C ASN A 71 -6.82 17.41 8.57
N PHE A 72 -7.44 16.93 7.50
CA PHE A 72 -7.30 17.50 6.17
C PHE A 72 -8.21 18.72 5.98
N THR A 73 -7.62 19.83 5.53
CA THR A 73 -8.36 21.01 5.07
C THR A 73 -8.49 20.95 3.54
N PRO A 74 -9.71 20.85 2.98
CA PRO A 74 -9.89 20.78 1.54
C PRO A 74 -9.36 22.01 0.81
N TYR A 75 -8.38 21.80 -0.07
CA TYR A 75 -7.79 22.85 -0.89
C TYR A 75 -7.79 22.44 -2.38
N PRO A 76 -8.86 22.75 -3.15
CA PRO A 76 -8.92 22.44 -4.57
C PRO A 76 -7.95 23.33 -5.34
N LYS A 77 -7.00 22.72 -6.05
CA LYS A 77 -5.96 23.47 -6.79
C LYS A 77 -6.54 24.19 -8.00
N ASN A 78 -7.63 23.65 -8.55
CA ASN A 78 -8.41 24.29 -9.59
C ASN A 78 -9.84 24.54 -9.11
N PRO A 79 -10.11 25.66 -8.41
CA PRO A 79 -11.42 25.92 -7.82
C PRO A 79 -12.54 26.11 -8.85
N VAL A 80 -12.23 26.59 -10.06
CA VAL A 80 -13.20 26.68 -11.18
C VAL A 80 -13.66 25.27 -11.59
N MET A 81 -12.72 24.33 -11.76
CA MET A 81 -13.05 22.94 -12.06
C MET A 81 -13.81 22.29 -10.90
N ALA A 82 -13.39 22.51 -9.65
CA ALA A 82 -14.12 21.98 -8.50
C ALA A 82 -15.59 22.44 -8.48
N ARG A 83 -15.85 23.74 -8.75
CA ARG A 83 -17.22 24.27 -8.85
C ARG A 83 -17.99 23.65 -10.03
N PHE A 84 -17.35 23.52 -11.18
CA PHE A 84 -17.96 22.90 -12.36
C PHE A 84 -18.37 21.45 -12.08
N PHE A 85 -17.46 20.63 -11.55
CA PHE A 85 -17.72 19.22 -11.21
C PHE A 85 -18.83 19.07 -10.17
N ARG A 86 -18.93 19.99 -9.22
CA ARG A 86 -20.04 20.04 -8.26
C ARG A 86 -21.38 20.32 -8.96
N GLN A 87 -21.41 21.30 -9.86
CA GLN A 87 -22.63 21.69 -10.58
C GLN A 87 -23.21 20.54 -11.41
N ILE A 88 -22.35 19.69 -11.97
CA ILE A 88 -22.77 18.54 -12.78
C ILE A 88 -22.91 17.24 -11.98
N GLY A 89 -22.85 17.29 -10.64
CA GLY A 89 -23.00 16.11 -9.77
C GLY A 89 -21.88 15.08 -9.91
N ARG A 90 -20.66 15.51 -10.27
CA ARG A 90 -19.48 14.64 -10.43
C ARG A 90 -18.45 14.78 -9.31
N ALA A 91 -18.58 15.78 -8.44
CA ALA A 91 -17.82 15.90 -7.21
C ALA A 91 -18.75 16.32 -6.07
N ASP A 92 -18.53 15.75 -4.89
CA ASP A 92 -19.31 16.07 -3.70
C ASP A 92 -18.84 17.41 -3.07
N GLU A 93 -19.50 17.82 -1.98
CA GLU A 93 -19.08 18.97 -1.18
C GLU A 93 -17.62 18.82 -0.67
N LEU A 94 -16.96 19.95 -0.39
CA LEU A 94 -15.57 19.94 0.07
C LEU A 94 -15.42 19.08 1.34
N GLY A 95 -14.68 17.97 1.22
CA GLY A 95 -14.38 17.06 2.33
C GLY A 95 -15.30 15.84 2.48
N SER A 96 -16.46 15.75 1.80
CA SER A 96 -17.23 14.49 1.75
C SER A 96 -16.60 13.49 0.77
N GLY A 97 -15.99 13.95 -0.31
CA GLY A 97 -15.29 13.09 -1.28
C GLY A 97 -14.21 12.21 -0.68
N VAL A 98 -13.32 12.78 0.15
CA VAL A 98 -12.29 12.02 0.88
C VAL A 98 -12.91 11.03 1.87
N ARG A 99 -14.00 11.41 2.57
CA ARG A 99 -14.70 10.52 3.50
C ARG A 99 -15.35 9.33 2.80
N ASN A 100 -16.02 9.58 1.68
CA ASN A 100 -16.64 8.54 0.85
C ASN A 100 -15.57 7.60 0.26
N LEU A 101 -14.46 8.17 -0.23
CA LEU A 101 -13.33 7.40 -0.71
C LEU A 101 -12.76 6.49 0.39
N MET A 102 -12.60 6.99 1.62
CA MET A 102 -12.14 6.19 2.76
C MET A 102 -13.13 5.08 3.12
N LYS A 103 -14.41 5.43 3.27
CA LYS A 103 -15.49 4.49 3.60
C LYS A 103 -15.57 3.33 2.60
N TYR A 104 -15.70 3.65 1.32
CA TYR A 104 -15.89 2.64 0.29
C TYR A 104 -14.58 1.94 -0.09
N GLY A 105 -13.45 2.65 -0.06
CA GLY A 105 -12.13 2.08 -0.35
C GLY A 105 -11.79 0.93 0.59
N LYS A 106 -12.06 1.09 1.89
CA LYS A 106 -11.91 0.02 2.88
C LYS A 106 -12.80 -1.19 2.60
N ALA A 107 -14.06 -0.95 2.26
CA ALA A 107 -15.00 -2.02 1.91
C ALA A 107 -14.61 -2.76 0.61
N TYR A 108 -14.01 -2.04 -0.34
CA TYR A 108 -13.62 -2.58 -1.63
C TYR A 108 -12.31 -3.39 -1.54
N GLY A 109 -11.25 -2.78 -1.00
CA GLY A 109 -9.89 -3.32 -1.02
C GLY A 109 -9.41 -3.92 0.29
N GLY A 110 -10.19 -3.85 1.37
CA GLY A 110 -9.81 -4.30 2.71
C GLY A 110 -8.88 -3.35 3.48
N SER A 111 -8.43 -2.25 2.86
CA SER A 111 -7.63 -1.21 3.52
C SER A 111 -8.08 0.18 3.11
N ASP A 112 -7.79 1.16 3.96
CA ASP A 112 -8.06 2.57 3.65
C ASP A 112 -7.22 3.01 2.44
N PRO A 113 -7.77 3.82 1.51
CA PRO A 113 -7.00 4.41 0.42
C PRO A 113 -5.91 5.35 0.94
N GLU A 114 -4.78 5.37 0.24
CA GLU A 114 -3.67 6.28 0.54
C GLU A 114 -3.67 7.45 -0.44
N LEU A 115 -3.74 8.67 0.07
CA LEU A 115 -3.55 9.89 -0.72
C LEU A 115 -2.21 10.47 -0.30
N VAL A 116 -1.26 10.56 -1.24
CA VAL A 116 0.10 11.04 -0.98
C VAL A 116 0.31 12.34 -1.73
N GLU A 117 0.54 13.41 -0.98
CA GLU A 117 0.89 14.72 -1.51
C GLU A 117 2.41 14.86 -1.73
N GLY A 118 2.76 15.45 -2.86
CA GLY A 118 4.12 15.80 -3.29
C GLY A 118 4.05 16.38 -4.69
N ASP A 119 5.19 16.53 -5.38
CA ASP A 119 5.22 17.03 -6.77
C ASP A 119 4.38 16.18 -7.73
N ILE A 120 4.29 14.88 -7.41
CA ILE A 120 3.36 13.94 -8.02
C ILE A 120 2.34 13.57 -6.95
N PHE A 121 1.10 14.00 -7.14
CA PHE A 121 -0.01 13.57 -6.31
C PHE A 121 -0.42 12.14 -6.67
N ARG A 122 -0.51 11.27 -5.67
CA ARG A 122 -0.85 9.85 -5.86
C ARG A 122 -2.05 9.47 -5.01
N ILE A 123 -2.94 8.70 -5.60
CA ILE A 123 -4.01 7.99 -4.88
C ILE A 123 -3.78 6.49 -5.10
N VAL A 124 -3.77 5.71 -4.02
CA VAL A 124 -3.66 4.25 -4.05
C VAL A 124 -4.91 3.66 -3.41
N VAL A 125 -5.64 2.86 -4.18
CA VAL A 125 -6.84 2.15 -3.73
C VAL A 125 -6.58 0.66 -3.87
N LYS A 126 -6.61 -0.09 -2.76
CA LYS A 126 -6.56 -1.55 -2.83
C LYS A 126 -7.81 -2.10 -3.50
N CYS A 127 -7.64 -3.16 -4.27
CA CYS A 127 -8.71 -3.77 -5.05
C CYS A 127 -8.66 -5.29 -4.84
N PRO A 128 -9.81 -5.97 -4.80
CA PRO A 128 -9.85 -7.41 -4.63
C PRO A 128 -9.34 -8.12 -5.89
N ASP A 129 -8.34 -8.99 -5.73
CA ASP A 129 -7.81 -9.83 -6.80
C ASP A 129 -8.71 -11.07 -6.98
N PHE A 130 -9.68 -11.00 -7.90
CA PHE A 130 -10.52 -12.17 -8.24
C PHE A 130 -9.89 -13.12 -9.26
N SER A 131 -8.59 -12.95 -9.58
CA SER A 131 -7.82 -13.96 -10.31
C SER A 131 -7.17 -15.02 -9.40
N ALA A 132 -7.36 -14.88 -8.08
CA ALA A 132 -6.98 -15.89 -7.09
C ALA A 132 -8.24 -16.64 -6.62
N ASN A 133 -8.18 -17.97 -6.65
CA ASN A 133 -9.23 -18.87 -6.19
C ASN A 133 -9.74 -18.49 -4.80
N GLU A 134 -11.04 -18.70 -4.57
CA GLU A 134 -11.81 -18.30 -3.39
C GLU A 134 -11.35 -18.93 -2.04
N GLU A 135 -10.21 -19.61 -1.98
CA GLU A 135 -9.73 -20.32 -0.79
C GLU A 135 -8.99 -19.42 0.22
N ASP A 136 -8.53 -18.22 -0.17
CA ASP A 136 -7.77 -17.33 0.74
C ASP A 136 -8.66 -16.38 1.57
N ARG A 137 -9.99 -16.46 1.42
CA ARG A 137 -10.95 -15.69 2.24
C ARG A 137 -11.20 -16.34 3.59
N LYS A 138 -10.18 -16.47 4.44
CA LYS A 138 -10.39 -16.61 5.89
C LYS A 138 -9.41 -15.76 6.72
N VAL A 139 -10.03 -14.86 7.50
CA VAL A 139 -9.56 -14.10 8.67
C VAL A 139 -8.96 -12.69 8.41
N PRO A 140 -9.79 -11.62 8.48
CA PRO A 140 -9.36 -10.21 8.32
C PRO A 140 -8.52 -9.64 9.48
N GLY A 141 -8.15 -10.45 10.48
CA GLY A 141 -7.35 -10.01 11.63
C GLY A 141 -5.83 -9.98 11.41
N LYS A 142 -5.30 -10.79 10.47
CA LYS A 142 -3.83 -10.96 10.32
C LYS A 142 -3.18 -9.89 9.44
N ALA A 143 -3.84 -9.42 8.39
CA ALA A 143 -3.26 -8.46 7.44
C ALA A 143 -3.02 -7.06 8.05
N ALA A 144 -3.98 -6.55 8.83
CA ALA A 144 -3.83 -5.27 9.53
C ALA A 144 -2.76 -5.32 10.63
N ALA A 145 -2.65 -6.44 11.35
CA ALA A 145 -1.59 -6.66 12.34
C ALA A 145 -0.20 -6.75 11.68
N HIS A 146 -0.12 -7.37 10.49
CA HIS A 146 1.12 -7.49 9.74
C HIS A 146 1.62 -6.12 9.24
N GLN A 147 0.72 -5.26 8.71
CA GLN A 147 1.10 -3.91 8.28
C GLN A 147 1.56 -3.01 9.44
N ARG A 148 0.89 -3.08 10.60
CA ARG A 148 1.30 -2.34 11.80
C ARG A 148 2.64 -2.83 12.36
N LEU A 149 2.90 -4.13 12.27
CA LEU A 149 4.18 -4.71 12.69
C LEU A 149 5.31 -4.31 11.73
N GLU A 150 5.04 -4.29 10.42
CA GLU A 150 6.01 -3.86 9.40
C GLU A 150 6.46 -2.42 9.61
N SER A 151 5.54 -1.48 9.87
CA SER A 151 5.89 -0.07 10.09
C SER A 151 6.70 0.17 11.37
N ARG A 152 6.37 -0.53 12.46
CA ARG A 152 7.15 -0.48 13.72
C ARG A 152 8.57 -1.02 13.53
N LEU A 153 8.72 -2.10 12.77
CA LEU A 153 10.02 -2.67 12.45
C LEU A 153 10.84 -1.78 11.50
N GLU A 154 10.20 -1.15 10.52
CA GLU A 154 10.87 -0.22 9.59
C GLU A 154 11.49 0.95 10.35
N SER A 155 10.78 1.52 11.32
CA SER A 155 11.29 2.57 12.20
C SER A 155 12.49 2.09 13.02
N ARG A 156 12.41 0.90 13.62
CA ARG A 156 13.45 0.39 14.52
C ARG A 156 14.70 -0.12 13.79
N LEU A 157 14.55 -0.61 12.57
CA LEU A 157 15.65 -1.12 11.74
C LEU A 157 16.16 -0.09 10.73
N GLU A 158 15.53 1.09 10.68
CA GLU A 158 15.79 2.17 9.72
C GLU A 158 15.81 1.69 8.27
N SER A 159 15.04 0.64 7.98
CA SER A 159 15.07 -0.07 6.70
C SER A 159 13.82 -0.90 6.50
N ARG A 160 13.01 -0.48 5.51
CA ARG A 160 11.84 -1.25 5.06
C ARG A 160 12.21 -2.65 4.60
N LEU A 161 13.36 -2.78 3.95
CA LEU A 161 13.87 -4.06 3.48
C LEU A 161 14.20 -4.99 4.64
N ALA A 162 14.86 -4.49 5.69
CA ALA A 162 15.17 -5.28 6.88
C ALA A 162 13.90 -5.72 7.63
N ALA A 163 12.91 -4.83 7.76
CA ALA A 163 11.61 -5.14 8.37
C ALA A 163 10.90 -6.28 7.63
N ARG A 164 10.83 -6.21 6.29
CA ARG A 164 10.21 -7.25 5.48
C ARG A 164 10.99 -8.57 5.50
N VAL A 165 12.33 -8.53 5.53
CA VAL A 165 13.15 -9.75 5.71
C VAL A 165 12.83 -10.42 7.04
N MET A 166 12.79 -9.64 8.13
CA MET A 166 12.47 -10.14 9.47
C MET A 166 11.09 -10.79 9.54
N LEU A 167 10.10 -10.22 8.85
CA LEU A 167 8.76 -10.81 8.75
C LEU A 167 8.72 -12.10 7.93
N LEU A 168 9.52 -12.19 6.86
CA LEU A 168 9.59 -13.41 6.04
C LEU A 168 10.27 -14.57 6.78
N VAL A 169 11.36 -14.31 7.50
CA VAL A 169 12.07 -15.36 8.27
C VAL A 169 11.40 -15.71 9.60
N LYS A 170 10.31 -15.00 9.96
CA LYS A 170 9.51 -15.30 11.14
C LYS A 170 8.76 -16.62 11.00
N ASP A 171 8.23 -16.88 9.82
CA ASP A 171 7.31 -17.99 9.58
C ASP A 171 8.06 -19.24 9.06
N PHE A 172 9.22 -19.08 8.41
CA PHE A 172 10.03 -20.19 7.91
C PHE A 172 11.49 -19.81 7.62
N GLU A 173 12.37 -20.80 7.54
CA GLU A 173 13.76 -20.61 7.11
C GLU A 173 13.83 -20.32 5.60
N ALA A 174 14.41 -19.18 5.23
CA ALA A 174 14.41 -18.72 3.84
C ALA A 174 15.83 -18.51 3.30
N GLY A 175 16.08 -18.97 2.08
CA GLY A 175 17.28 -18.61 1.31
C GLY A 175 17.15 -17.23 0.66
N LYS A 176 18.28 -16.64 0.21
CA LYS A 176 18.28 -15.28 -0.39
C LYS A 176 17.35 -15.14 -1.60
N ALA A 177 17.25 -16.19 -2.43
CA ALA A 177 16.35 -16.19 -3.58
C ALA A 177 14.88 -16.16 -3.14
N GLN A 178 14.51 -16.93 -2.12
CA GLN A 178 13.16 -16.93 -1.55
C GLN A 178 12.83 -15.59 -0.89
N LEU A 179 13.81 -14.99 -0.19
CA LEU A 179 13.67 -13.63 0.35
C LEU A 179 13.45 -12.61 -0.76
N ALA A 180 14.23 -12.67 -1.85
CA ALA A 180 14.06 -11.79 -3.00
C ALA A 180 12.65 -11.92 -3.61
N THR A 181 12.17 -13.16 -3.82
CA THR A 181 10.82 -13.41 -4.33
C THR A 181 9.74 -12.89 -3.38
N GLY A 182 9.84 -13.16 -2.07
CA GLY A 182 8.91 -12.64 -1.07
C GLY A 182 8.93 -11.12 -0.94
N LEU A 183 10.04 -10.48 -1.30
CA LEU A 183 10.18 -9.03 -1.36
C LEU A 183 9.63 -8.43 -2.67
N GLY A 184 9.28 -9.25 -3.67
CA GLY A 184 8.80 -8.82 -4.98
C GLY A 184 9.92 -8.54 -5.99
N HIS A 185 11.15 -8.98 -5.70
CA HIS A 185 12.30 -8.80 -6.60
C HIS A 185 12.48 -10.01 -7.51
N LYS A 186 12.79 -9.78 -8.79
CA LYS A 186 13.08 -10.85 -9.77
C LYS A 186 14.40 -11.58 -9.47
N THR A 187 15.35 -10.88 -8.85
CA THR A 187 16.69 -11.39 -8.52
C THR A 187 17.12 -10.88 -7.16
N VAL A 188 18.13 -11.55 -6.57
CA VAL A 188 18.73 -11.10 -5.31
C VAL A 188 19.47 -9.78 -5.56
N SER A 189 18.95 -8.69 -5.00
CA SER A 189 19.54 -7.37 -5.18
C SER A 189 20.80 -7.19 -4.31
N GLY A 190 21.70 -6.32 -4.75
CA GLY A 190 22.87 -5.92 -3.95
C GLY A 190 22.46 -5.31 -2.60
N GLU A 191 21.34 -4.59 -2.56
CA GLU A 191 20.79 -4.02 -1.34
C GLU A 191 20.30 -5.10 -0.36
N LEU A 192 19.57 -6.11 -0.86
CA LEU A 192 19.17 -7.26 -0.03
C LEU A 192 20.38 -7.97 0.58
N HIS A 193 21.47 -8.11 -0.19
CA HIS A 193 22.72 -8.64 0.31
C HIS A 193 23.37 -7.80 1.42
N LYS A 194 23.29 -6.48 1.34
CA LYS A 194 23.77 -5.58 2.41
C LYS A 194 22.90 -5.71 3.66
N GLN A 195 21.58 -5.74 3.50
CA GLN A 195 20.64 -5.83 4.61
C GLN A 195 20.77 -7.17 5.35
N ILE A 196 20.91 -8.29 4.64
CA ILE A 196 21.14 -9.60 5.28
C ILE A 196 22.43 -9.60 6.10
N ARG A 197 23.52 -9.03 5.58
CA ARG A 197 24.78 -8.90 6.33
C ARG A 197 24.60 -8.06 7.59
N ARG A 198 24.00 -6.87 7.48
CA ARG A 198 23.70 -6.02 8.63
C ARG A 198 22.85 -6.74 9.69
N MET A 199 21.87 -7.54 9.29
CA MET A 199 21.02 -8.28 10.23
C MET A 199 21.74 -9.46 10.89
N LEU A 200 22.73 -10.07 10.23
CA LEU A 200 23.62 -11.07 10.84
C LEU A 200 24.56 -10.39 11.86
N ASP A 201 25.12 -9.23 11.50
CA ASP A 201 26.02 -8.47 12.38
C ASP A 201 25.30 -7.95 13.64
N LEU A 202 24.01 -7.63 13.52
CA LEU A 202 23.13 -7.26 14.64
C LEU A 202 22.57 -8.46 15.40
N GLU A 203 22.99 -9.69 15.05
CA GLU A 203 22.52 -10.94 15.64
C GLU A 203 20.99 -11.09 15.63
N LEU A 204 20.30 -10.49 14.65
CA LEU A 204 18.83 -10.59 14.53
C LEU A 204 18.41 -11.83 13.75
N ILE A 205 19.27 -12.31 12.88
CA ILE A 205 19.13 -13.54 12.11
C ILE A 205 20.43 -14.33 12.18
N GLU A 206 20.34 -15.64 11.97
CA GLU A 206 21.49 -16.54 11.91
C GLU A 206 21.42 -17.44 10.66
N MET A 207 22.57 -17.97 10.27
CA MET A 207 22.69 -18.94 9.19
C MET A 207 22.32 -20.34 9.69
N THR A 208 21.61 -21.11 8.87
CA THR A 208 21.27 -22.50 9.23
C THR A 208 22.44 -23.46 9.03
N ILE A 209 23.42 -23.09 8.20
CA ILE A 209 24.64 -23.87 7.94
C ILE A 209 25.86 -22.96 8.16
N PRO A 210 26.23 -22.66 9.42
CA PRO A 210 27.33 -21.73 9.72
C PRO A 210 28.68 -22.25 9.23
N GLU A 211 28.89 -23.57 9.23
CA GLU A 211 30.14 -24.22 8.77
C GLU A 211 30.42 -24.00 7.27
N LYS A 212 29.38 -23.71 6.48
CA LYS A 212 29.45 -23.54 5.02
C LYS A 212 28.67 -22.28 4.60
N PRO A 213 29.19 -21.07 4.87
CA PRO A 213 28.46 -19.81 4.66
C PRO A 213 28.07 -19.59 3.19
N ASN A 214 28.88 -20.10 2.26
CA ASN A 214 28.65 -20.00 0.81
C ASN A 214 27.87 -21.19 0.23
N SER A 215 27.27 -22.04 1.06
CA SER A 215 26.45 -23.16 0.59
C SER A 215 25.28 -22.67 -0.26
N ARG A 216 25.02 -23.36 -1.38
CA ARG A 216 23.82 -23.12 -2.21
C ARG A 216 22.52 -23.41 -1.47
N LEU A 217 22.59 -24.22 -0.40
CA LEU A 217 21.48 -24.57 0.47
C LEU A 217 21.37 -23.68 1.71
N GLN A 218 22.17 -22.61 1.80
CA GLN A 218 22.16 -21.71 2.95
C GLN A 218 20.80 -21.03 3.11
N LYS A 219 20.27 -21.05 4.33
CA LYS A 219 19.05 -20.34 4.72
C LYS A 219 19.32 -19.47 5.95
N TYR A 220 18.36 -18.59 6.23
CA TYR A 220 18.39 -17.68 7.36
C TYR A 220 17.17 -17.91 8.23
N ARG A 221 17.35 -17.82 9.55
CA ARG A 221 16.28 -17.89 10.56
C ARG A 221 16.49 -16.86 11.65
N LEU A 222 15.45 -16.54 12.41
CA LEU A 222 15.56 -15.61 13.55
C LEU A 222 16.36 -16.22 14.70
N THR A 223 17.25 -15.41 15.27
CA THR A 223 17.85 -15.66 16.59
C THR A 223 16.83 -15.37 17.70
N ASP A 224 17.21 -15.68 18.94
CA ASP A 224 16.37 -15.30 20.10
C ASP A 224 16.27 -13.78 20.26
N ALA A 225 17.33 -13.03 19.97
CA ALA A 225 17.28 -11.56 19.93
C ALA A 225 16.28 -11.04 18.87
N GLY A 226 16.28 -11.63 17.68
CA GLY A 226 15.31 -11.31 16.62
C GLY A 226 13.85 -11.64 17.00
N LYS A 227 13.62 -12.78 17.67
CA LYS A 227 12.30 -13.15 18.20
C LYS A 227 11.84 -12.20 19.31
N HIS A 228 12.74 -11.80 20.21
CA HIS A 228 12.44 -10.83 21.27
C HIS A 228 12.07 -9.47 20.69
N LEU A 229 12.80 -9.00 19.68
CA LEU A 229 12.49 -7.77 18.98
C LEU A 229 11.07 -7.80 18.39
N LEU A 230 10.71 -8.88 17.68
CA LEU A 230 9.37 -9.05 17.12
C LEU A 230 8.28 -9.04 18.20
N ARG A 231 8.47 -9.75 19.31
CA ARG A 231 7.51 -9.79 20.42
C ARG A 231 7.32 -8.40 21.06
N SER A 232 8.41 -7.64 21.25
CA SER A 232 8.35 -6.28 21.80
C SER A 232 7.56 -5.29 20.93
N MET A 233 7.40 -5.60 19.64
CA MET A 233 6.64 -4.78 18.68
C MET A 233 5.19 -5.23 18.51
N GLN A 234 4.81 -6.41 19.05
CA GLN A 234 3.45 -6.95 18.99
C GLN A 234 2.60 -6.59 20.22
N ALA A 235 3.23 -6.18 21.32
CA ALA A 235 2.57 -5.55 22.48
C ALA A 235 2.13 -4.11 22.16
#